data_AF-A0A949A1G3-F1
#
_entry.id   AF-A0A949A1G3-F1
#
_cell.length_a   1.000
_cell.length_b   1.000
_cell.length_c   1.000
_cell.angle_alpha   90.00
_cell.angle_beta   90.00
_cell.angle_gamma   90.00
#
_symmetry.space_group_name_H-M   'P 1'
#
loop_
_entity.id
_entity.type
_entity.pdbx_description
1 polymer ?
#
loop_
_entity_poly.entity_id
_entity_poly.type
_entity_poly.pdbx_seq_one_letter_code
_entity_poly.pdbx_strand_id
1 'polypeptide(L)'
;MSKKFTNQYCVHCLKYFEELTEDHIFPKSWYPDSTPQDMEKWVAPACLRCNKELGKIEEETYKKMAICTDSNNIASLGVLKKAIRLYDLSSATNEKDRKRKEANIKKIIPDLIYTNKMPSGLLKNFGPDNTFDRSLLVNIRIPELLDPITEKMIRGLEFKLMGQLINTDRNIEIIHLPDSIEAVELELSELNNILEKNGVRTNRGPGFIVRYAKDIYGSMLYHITIWGKWGIWAAVFGKGLNVNS
;
A
#
# COMPACT_ATOMS: atom_id res chain seq x y z
N MET A 1 -22.27 -15.93 4.18
CA MET A 1 -22.06 -15.94 2.71
C MET A 1 -21.52 -14.57 2.34
N SER A 2 -20.33 -14.47 1.75
CA SER A 2 -19.81 -13.18 1.30
C SER A 2 -20.70 -12.65 0.17
N LYS A 3 -20.94 -11.34 0.16
CA LYS A 3 -21.75 -10.72 -0.91
C LYS A 3 -20.96 -10.86 -2.20
N LYS A 4 -21.39 -11.75 -3.09
CA LYS A 4 -20.81 -11.83 -4.43
C LYS A 4 -21.13 -10.55 -5.18
N PHE A 5 -20.11 -9.91 -5.73
CA PHE A 5 -20.30 -8.83 -6.69
C PHE A 5 -20.74 -9.43 -8.01
N THR A 6 -21.96 -9.12 -8.43
CA THR A 6 -22.54 -9.62 -9.69
C THR A 6 -22.98 -8.46 -10.55
N ASN A 7 -22.97 -8.65 -11.87
CA ASN A 7 -23.52 -7.70 -12.85
C ASN A 7 -22.94 -6.28 -12.70
N GLN A 8 -21.62 -6.18 -12.58
CA GLN A 8 -20.92 -4.94 -12.28
C GLN A 8 -19.60 -4.84 -13.05
N TYR A 9 -19.00 -3.65 -13.08
CA TYR A 9 -17.67 -3.43 -13.64
C TYR A 9 -16.56 -3.74 -12.65
N CYS A 10 -15.45 -4.29 -13.15
CA CYS A 10 -14.21 -4.41 -12.40
C CYS A 10 -13.60 -3.02 -12.15
N VAL A 11 -13.26 -2.68 -10.89
CA VAL A 11 -12.69 -1.37 -10.55
C VAL A 11 -11.34 -1.07 -11.22
N HIS A 12 -10.62 -2.11 -11.64
CA HIS A 12 -9.28 -2.02 -12.20
C HIS A 12 -9.28 -1.88 -13.72
N CYS A 13 -10.02 -2.75 -14.42
CA CYS A 13 -10.00 -2.77 -15.88
C CYS A 13 -11.26 -2.17 -16.53
N LEU A 14 -12.24 -1.75 -15.73
CA LEU A 14 -13.49 -1.12 -16.17
C LEU A 14 -14.31 -1.94 -17.18
N LYS A 15 -14.04 -3.25 -17.28
CA LYS A 15 -14.86 -4.18 -18.06
C LYS A 15 -16.00 -4.72 -17.21
N TYR A 16 -17.13 -4.96 -17.85
CA TYR A 16 -18.31 -5.54 -17.23
C TYR A 16 -18.17 -7.06 -17.05
N PHE A 17 -18.65 -7.58 -15.93
CA PHE A 17 -18.68 -9.03 -15.66
C PHE A 17 -19.95 -9.40 -14.90
N GLU A 18 -20.50 -10.57 -15.21
CA GLU A 18 -21.63 -11.16 -14.48
C GLU A 18 -21.22 -11.60 -13.06
N GLU A 19 -20.00 -12.09 -12.90
CA GLU A 19 -19.43 -12.46 -11.61
C GLU A 19 -18.04 -11.84 -11.41
N LEU A 20 -17.83 -11.25 -10.23
CA LEU A 20 -16.57 -10.65 -9.81
C LEU A 20 -16.10 -11.24 -8.49
N THR A 21 -14.79 -11.18 -8.29
CA THR A 21 -14.14 -11.54 -7.02
C THR A 21 -14.11 -10.35 -6.06
N GLU A 22 -13.95 -10.64 -4.77
CA GLU A 22 -13.71 -9.63 -3.74
C GLU A 22 -12.20 -9.37 -3.62
N ASP A 23 -11.77 -8.21 -4.11
CA ASP A 23 -10.40 -7.76 -3.95
C ASP A 23 -10.30 -6.84 -2.73
N HIS A 24 -9.43 -7.19 -1.78
CA HIS A 24 -9.28 -6.42 -0.55
C HIS A 24 -8.52 -5.13 -0.83
N ILE A 25 -9.10 -3.98 -0.50
CA ILE A 25 -8.45 -2.67 -0.73
C ILE A 25 -7.10 -2.65 -0.02
N PHE A 26 -7.10 -2.97 1.27
CA PHE A 26 -5.89 -3.27 2.02
C PHE A 26 -5.76 -4.80 2.16
N PRO A 27 -4.65 -5.42 1.72
CA PRO A 27 -4.59 -6.88 1.63
C PRO A 27 -4.83 -7.55 2.97
N LYS A 28 -5.62 -8.64 2.96
CA LYS A 28 -5.97 -9.35 4.20
C LYS A 28 -4.74 -9.81 4.99
N SER A 29 -3.68 -10.22 4.30
CA SER A 29 -2.41 -10.68 4.89
C SER A 29 -1.59 -9.56 5.53
N TRP A 30 -1.87 -8.30 5.18
CA TRP A 30 -1.14 -7.14 5.68
C TRP A 30 -1.70 -6.61 7.00
N TYR A 31 -2.89 -7.05 7.42
CA TYR A 31 -3.45 -6.67 8.71
C TYR A 31 -2.57 -7.18 9.87
N PRO A 32 -2.19 -6.28 10.80
CA PRO A 32 -1.53 -6.65 12.04
C PRO A 32 -2.36 -7.61 12.90
N ASP A 33 -1.69 -8.33 13.80
CA ASP A 33 -2.35 -9.20 14.78
C ASP A 33 -3.16 -8.41 15.81
N SER A 34 -2.89 -7.11 15.95
CA SER A 34 -3.64 -6.15 16.77
C SER A 34 -4.94 -5.65 16.12
N THR A 35 -5.23 -6.01 14.86
CA THR A 35 -6.50 -5.66 14.21
C THR A 35 -7.65 -6.45 14.84
N PRO A 36 -8.73 -5.78 15.31
CA PRO A 36 -9.91 -6.48 15.84
C PRO A 36 -10.49 -7.48 14.83
N GLN A 37 -10.89 -8.66 15.30
CA GLN A 37 -11.30 -9.76 14.42
C GLN A 37 -12.63 -9.49 13.70
N ASP A 38 -13.51 -8.70 14.32
CA ASP A 38 -14.81 -8.27 13.85
C ASP A 38 -14.76 -7.05 12.91
N MET A 39 -13.58 -6.46 12.74
CA MET A 39 -13.41 -5.30 11.89
C MET A 39 -13.68 -5.64 10.41
N GLU A 40 -14.57 -4.87 9.80
CA GLU A 40 -14.84 -4.96 8.36
C GLU A 40 -13.56 -4.64 7.56
N LYS A 41 -13.12 -5.63 6.78
CA LYS A 41 -12.04 -5.47 5.80
C LYS A 41 -12.65 -5.04 4.49
N TRP A 42 -12.29 -3.85 4.04
CA TRP A 42 -12.89 -3.30 2.83
C TRP A 42 -12.44 -4.05 1.59
N VAL A 43 -13.41 -4.33 0.74
CA VAL A 43 -13.24 -5.02 -0.54
C VAL A 43 -13.89 -4.20 -1.66
N ALA A 44 -13.41 -4.41 -2.88
CA ALA A 44 -13.93 -3.83 -4.11
C ALA A 44 -14.10 -4.93 -5.18
N PRO A 45 -15.00 -4.73 -6.16
CA PRO A 45 -15.24 -5.71 -7.22
C PRO A 45 -14.07 -5.76 -8.22
N ALA A 46 -13.45 -6.93 -8.37
CA ALA A 46 -12.37 -7.14 -9.33
C ALA A 46 -12.55 -8.43 -10.13
N CYS A 47 -12.20 -8.41 -11.41
CA CYS A 47 -12.21 -9.64 -12.21
C CYS A 47 -11.06 -10.54 -11.76
N LEU A 48 -11.20 -11.85 -12.01
CA LEU A 48 -10.22 -12.85 -11.58
C LEU A 48 -8.80 -12.53 -12.06
N ARG A 49 -8.66 -12.02 -13.29
CA ARG A 49 -7.37 -11.64 -13.87
C ARG A 49 -6.70 -10.52 -13.08
N CYS A 50 -7.39 -9.38 -12.92
CA CYS A 50 -6.84 -8.22 -12.22
C CYS A 50 -6.51 -8.55 -10.76
N ASN A 51 -7.42 -9.24 -10.05
CA ASN A 51 -7.19 -9.64 -8.66
C ASN A 51 -5.95 -10.57 -8.54
N LYS A 52 -5.80 -11.53 -9.46
CA LYS A 52 -4.64 -12.43 -9.48
C LYS A 52 -3.32 -11.73 -9.82
N GLU A 53 -3.33 -10.80 -10.77
CA GLU A 53 -2.13 -10.04 -11.17
C GLU A 53 -1.68 -9.11 -10.05
N LEU A 54 -2.59 -8.30 -9.51
CA LEU A 54 -2.33 -7.40 -8.40
C LEU A 54 -1.92 -8.16 -7.14
N GLY A 55 -2.57 -9.29 -6.83
CA GLY A 55 -2.22 -10.12 -5.67
C GLY A 55 -0.78 -10.65 -5.70
N LYS A 56 -0.20 -10.87 -6.89
CA LYS A 56 1.24 -11.22 -7.01
C LYS A 56 2.13 -10.04 -6.66
N ILE A 57 1.78 -8.84 -7.11
CA ILE A 57 2.52 -7.60 -6.80
C ILE A 57 2.45 -7.35 -5.29
N GLU A 58 1.28 -7.48 -4.68
CA GLU A 58 1.10 -7.36 -3.22
C GLU A 58 1.93 -8.38 -2.42
N GLU A 59 1.98 -9.63 -2.88
CA GLU A 59 2.78 -10.66 -2.21
C GLU A 59 4.28 -10.31 -2.24
N GLU A 60 4.79 -9.87 -3.39
CA GLU A 60 6.20 -9.49 -3.53
C GLU A 60 6.51 -8.20 -2.78
N THR A 61 5.63 -7.19 -2.77
CA THR A 61 5.79 -5.98 -1.96
C THR A 61 5.77 -6.29 -0.48
N TYR A 62 4.84 -7.14 -0.01
CA TYR A 62 4.79 -7.56 1.39
C TYR A 62 6.11 -8.18 1.85
N LYS A 63 6.64 -9.13 1.07
CA LYS A 63 7.91 -9.81 1.36
C LYS A 63 9.05 -8.82 1.62
N LYS A 64 9.17 -7.79 0.79
CA LYS A 64 10.21 -6.77 0.91
C LYS A 64 9.94 -5.75 2.02
N MET A 65 8.68 -5.33 2.18
CA MET A 65 8.34 -4.26 3.11
C MET A 65 8.20 -4.75 4.55
N ALA A 66 7.52 -5.87 4.75
CA ALA A 66 7.15 -6.33 6.09
C ALA A 66 8.35 -6.64 6.99
N ILE A 67 9.51 -6.97 6.42
CA ILE A 67 10.76 -7.20 7.15
C ILE A 67 11.39 -5.92 7.75
N CYS A 68 10.95 -4.74 7.29
CA CYS A 68 11.41 -3.44 7.80
C CYS A 68 10.49 -2.85 8.88
N THR A 69 9.49 -3.61 9.33
CA THR A 69 8.52 -3.14 10.34
C THR A 69 9.04 -3.34 11.76
N ASP A 70 8.63 -2.47 12.67
CA ASP A 70 8.92 -2.61 14.10
C ASP A 70 7.95 -3.62 14.73
N SER A 71 8.49 -4.65 15.39
CA SER A 71 7.68 -5.67 16.08
C SER A 71 6.96 -5.14 17.33
N ASN A 72 7.40 -4.01 17.88
CA ASN A 72 6.84 -3.43 19.10
C ASN A 72 5.74 -2.39 18.81
N ASN A 73 5.64 -1.92 17.56
CA ASN A 73 4.59 -0.99 17.17
C ASN A 73 3.26 -1.73 16.95
N ILE A 74 2.21 -1.29 17.64
CA ILE A 74 0.85 -1.85 17.53
C ILE A 74 0.37 -1.84 16.07
N ALA A 75 0.74 -0.83 15.28
CA ALA A 75 0.38 -0.70 13.87
C ALA A 75 1.02 -1.76 12.95
N SER A 76 2.06 -2.46 13.40
CA SER A 76 2.74 -3.54 12.66
C SER A 76 2.84 -4.84 13.45
N LEU A 77 2.11 -4.97 14.56
CA LEU A 77 2.24 -6.13 15.44
C LEU A 77 2.05 -7.44 14.65
N GLY A 78 3.02 -8.34 14.74
CA GLY A 78 3.01 -9.64 14.06
C GLY A 78 3.36 -9.61 12.56
N VAL A 79 3.45 -8.44 11.92
CA VAL A 79 3.80 -8.30 10.50
C VAL A 79 5.23 -8.80 10.25
N LEU A 80 6.21 -8.33 11.02
CA LEU A 80 7.59 -8.81 10.95
C LEU A 80 7.69 -10.33 11.15
N LYS A 81 7.01 -10.87 12.15
CA LYS A 81 7.02 -12.31 12.45
C LYS A 81 6.47 -13.15 11.29
N LYS A 82 5.37 -12.69 10.66
CA LYS A 82 4.80 -13.31 9.44
C LYS A 82 5.80 -13.25 8.28
N ALA A 83 6.50 -12.13 8.12
CA ALA A 83 7.48 -11.95 7.07
C ALA A 83 8.70 -12.86 7.25
N ILE A 84 9.31 -12.89 8.44
CA ILE A 84 10.45 -13.75 8.77
C ILE A 84 10.15 -15.22 8.48
N ARG A 85 8.93 -15.69 8.78
CA ARG A 85 8.48 -17.06 8.46
C ARG A 85 8.55 -17.39 6.97
N LEU A 86 8.49 -16.41 6.07
CA LEU A 86 8.62 -16.62 4.62
C LEU A 86 10.07 -16.94 4.19
N TYR A 87 11.04 -16.64 5.04
CA TYR A 87 12.48 -16.80 4.79
C TYR A 87 13.13 -17.85 5.69
N ASP A 88 12.55 -18.15 6.85
CA ASP A 88 13.12 -19.09 7.81
C ASP A 88 13.06 -20.54 7.32
N LEU A 89 14.18 -21.07 6.85
CA LEU A 89 14.31 -22.46 6.37
C LEU A 89 14.08 -23.49 7.47
N SER A 90 14.38 -23.15 8.73
CA SER A 90 14.28 -24.10 9.85
C SER A 90 12.82 -24.46 10.17
N SER A 91 11.88 -23.57 9.85
CA SER A 91 10.43 -23.82 9.99
C SER A 91 9.78 -24.43 8.74
N ALA A 92 10.55 -24.97 7.80
CA ALA A 92 9.98 -25.63 6.62
C ALA A 92 9.24 -26.92 7.00
N THR A 93 7.99 -27.02 6.57
CA THR A 93 7.12 -28.17 6.91
C THR A 93 7.21 -29.33 5.93
N ASN A 94 7.70 -29.08 4.72
CA ASN A 94 7.89 -30.08 3.65
C ASN A 94 8.85 -29.54 2.58
N GLU A 95 9.22 -30.39 1.62
CA GLU A 95 10.18 -30.02 0.56
C GLU A 95 9.68 -28.87 -0.34
N LYS A 96 8.37 -28.82 -0.63
CA LYS A 96 7.77 -27.75 -1.43
C LYS A 96 7.88 -26.39 -0.71
N ASP A 97 7.61 -26.38 0.59
CA ASP A 97 7.76 -25.20 1.44
C ASP A 97 9.23 -24.76 1.56
N ARG A 98 10.15 -25.73 1.72
CA ARG A 98 11.59 -25.49 1.73
C ARG A 98 12.05 -24.80 0.44
N LYS A 99 11.68 -25.33 -0.73
CA LYS A 99 12.00 -24.73 -2.05
C LYS A 99 11.43 -23.32 -2.19
N ARG A 100 10.21 -23.08 -1.68
CA ARG A 100 9.61 -21.73 -1.68
C ARG A 100 10.41 -20.75 -0.82
N LYS A 101 10.81 -21.14 0.39
CA LYS A 101 11.62 -20.31 1.29
C LYS A 101 13.01 -20.04 0.70
N GLU A 102 13.66 -21.05 0.11
CA GLU A 102 14.93 -20.89 -0.62
C GLU A 102 14.80 -19.88 -1.78
N ALA A 103 13.71 -19.96 -2.55
CA ALA A 103 13.44 -19.01 -3.63
C ALA A 103 13.21 -17.58 -3.11
N ASN A 104 12.49 -17.42 -2.00
CA ASN A 104 12.29 -16.11 -1.36
C ASN A 104 13.62 -15.51 -0.89
N ILE A 105 14.49 -16.31 -0.25
CA ILE A 105 15.83 -15.87 0.17
C ILE A 105 16.67 -15.42 -1.03
N LYS A 106 16.72 -16.24 -2.09
CA LYS A 106 17.45 -15.89 -3.33
C LYS A 106 16.97 -14.59 -3.96
N LYS A 107 15.67 -14.29 -3.86
CA LYS A 107 15.08 -13.06 -4.38
C LYS A 107 15.37 -11.82 -3.55
N ILE A 108 15.42 -11.93 -2.22
CA ILE A 108 15.61 -10.76 -1.35
C ILE A 108 17.08 -10.37 -1.20
N ILE A 109 18.02 -11.33 -1.29
CA ILE A 109 19.46 -11.06 -1.14
C ILE A 109 19.96 -9.89 -2.02
N PRO A 110 19.62 -9.82 -3.32
CA PRO A 110 20.04 -8.69 -4.16
C PRO A 110 19.50 -7.32 -3.73
N ASP A 111 18.39 -7.31 -2.98
CA ASP A 111 17.78 -6.09 -2.46
C ASP A 111 18.39 -5.67 -1.10
N LEU A 112 19.18 -6.53 -0.45
CA LEU A 112 19.82 -6.21 0.84
C LEU A 112 21.08 -5.37 0.60
N ILE A 113 21.02 -4.10 1.03
CA ILE A 113 22.14 -3.17 0.98
C ILE A 113 22.70 -2.96 2.38
N TYR A 114 23.98 -3.29 2.55
CA TYR A 114 24.72 -2.89 3.74
C TYR A 114 25.35 -1.51 3.49
N THR A 115 24.93 -0.51 4.24
CA THR A 115 25.42 0.86 4.03
C THR A 115 25.38 1.68 5.31
N ASN A 116 26.32 2.62 5.43
CA ASN A 116 26.36 3.65 6.46
C ASN A 116 25.77 4.99 5.98
N LYS A 117 25.28 5.05 4.73
CA LYS A 117 24.59 6.19 4.14
C LYS A 117 23.26 5.73 3.56
N MET A 118 22.18 6.46 3.83
CA MET A 118 20.88 6.21 3.19
C MET A 118 21.01 6.36 1.67
N PRO A 119 20.80 5.29 0.85
CA PRO A 119 20.82 5.41 -0.59
C PRO A 119 19.60 6.20 -1.10
N SER A 120 19.77 6.89 -2.24
CA SER A 120 18.67 7.57 -2.93
C SER A 120 17.65 6.56 -3.46
N GLY A 121 16.37 6.96 -3.49
CA GLY A 121 15.28 6.10 -3.97
C GLY A 121 14.84 5.01 -2.98
N LEU A 122 15.16 5.13 -1.69
CA LEU A 122 14.51 4.35 -0.63
C LEU A 122 13.17 4.98 -0.21
N LEU A 123 12.22 4.13 0.16
CA LEU A 123 10.98 4.54 0.80
C LEU A 123 11.29 5.37 2.04
N LYS A 124 11.12 6.70 1.94
CA LYS A 124 11.34 7.63 3.06
C LYS A 124 10.43 7.26 4.23
N ASN A 125 10.96 7.38 5.44
CA ASN A 125 10.32 6.92 6.67
C ASN A 125 10.11 5.40 6.75
N PHE A 126 10.77 4.59 5.93
CA PHE A 126 10.69 3.13 5.97
C PHE A 126 12.09 2.51 6.13
N GLY A 127 12.28 1.62 7.11
CA GLY A 127 13.60 1.16 7.55
C GLY A 127 13.97 1.65 8.96
N PRO A 128 15.12 1.23 9.52
CA PRO A 128 15.54 1.62 10.87
C PRO A 128 15.71 3.13 10.98
N ASP A 129 15.33 3.68 12.14
CA ASP A 129 15.45 5.11 12.40
C ASP A 129 16.94 5.53 12.35
N ASN A 130 17.22 6.79 12.00
CA ASN A 130 18.55 7.37 11.76
C ASN A 130 19.57 7.25 12.93
N THR A 131 19.22 6.53 13.99
CA THR A 131 20.01 6.34 15.21
C THR A 131 20.95 5.14 15.17
N PHE A 132 20.94 4.32 14.10
CA PHE A 132 21.81 3.13 14.02
C PHE A 132 23.02 3.35 13.10
N ASP A 133 24.21 3.31 13.71
CA ASP A 133 25.53 3.50 13.09
C ASP A 133 25.86 2.44 12.00
N ARG A 134 25.07 1.35 11.92
CA ARG A 134 25.16 0.31 10.89
C ARG A 134 23.78 -0.33 10.71
N SER A 135 23.08 -0.04 9.61
CA SER A 135 21.82 -0.71 9.29
C SER A 135 21.92 -1.48 7.98
N LEU A 136 21.42 -2.72 7.99
CA LEU A 136 21.08 -3.44 6.77
C LEU A 136 19.78 -2.82 6.25
N LEU A 137 19.83 -2.16 5.11
CA LEU A 137 18.68 -1.55 4.46
C LEU A 137 18.19 -2.46 3.34
N VAL A 138 16.87 -2.62 3.25
CA VAL A 138 16.25 -3.30 2.10
C VAL A 138 15.95 -2.22 1.06
N ASN A 139 16.55 -2.34 -0.11
CA ASN A 139 16.23 -1.47 -1.23
C ASN A 139 14.95 -1.93 -1.91
N ILE A 140 13.96 -1.04 -1.92
CA ILE A 140 12.71 -1.27 -2.63
C ILE A 140 12.67 -0.26 -3.76
N ARG A 141 12.78 -0.74 -5.00
CA ARG A 141 12.53 0.09 -6.19
C ARG A 141 11.08 0.58 -6.12
N ILE A 142 10.93 1.85 -5.73
CA ILE A 142 9.66 2.45 -5.29
C ILE A 142 8.58 2.36 -6.40
N PRO A 143 8.80 2.83 -7.64
CA PRO A 143 7.67 2.95 -8.57
C PRO A 143 7.14 1.60 -9.07
N GLU A 144 8.05 0.66 -9.37
CA GLU A 144 7.71 -0.63 -10.01
C GLU A 144 6.76 -1.50 -9.17
N LEU A 145 6.84 -1.39 -7.83
CA LEU A 145 6.05 -2.21 -6.91
C LEU A 145 4.98 -1.43 -6.17
N LEU A 146 5.20 -0.14 -5.89
CA LEU A 146 4.30 0.65 -5.05
C LEU A 146 3.24 1.37 -5.86
N ASP A 147 3.52 1.77 -7.09
CA ASP A 147 2.53 2.49 -7.89
C ASP A 147 1.32 1.62 -8.23
N PRO A 148 1.48 0.36 -8.68
CA PRO A 148 0.34 -0.50 -8.94
C PRO A 148 -0.50 -0.80 -7.69
N ILE A 149 0.15 -0.90 -6.52
CA ILE A 149 -0.53 -1.11 -5.23
C ILE A 149 -1.27 0.14 -4.78
N THR A 150 -0.64 1.31 -4.94
CA THR A 150 -1.26 2.59 -4.65
C THR A 150 -2.47 2.80 -5.54
N GLU A 151 -2.33 2.61 -6.85
CA GLU A 151 -3.43 2.74 -7.82
C GLU A 151 -4.58 1.79 -7.46
N LYS A 152 -4.27 0.53 -7.13
CA LYS A 152 -5.25 -0.46 -6.67
C LYS A 152 -6.00 0.03 -5.43
N MET A 153 -5.28 0.51 -4.42
CA MET A 153 -5.88 1.03 -3.18
C MET A 153 -6.79 2.21 -3.47
N ILE A 154 -6.34 3.17 -4.28
CA ILE A 154 -7.10 4.37 -4.63
C ILE A 154 -8.37 4.01 -5.42
N ARG A 155 -8.29 3.12 -6.43
CA ARG A 155 -9.47 2.62 -7.14
C ARG A 155 -10.48 1.94 -6.22
N GLY A 156 -9.98 1.14 -5.28
CA GLY A 156 -10.82 0.51 -4.26
C GLY A 156 -11.47 1.54 -3.33
N LEU A 157 -10.73 2.56 -2.90
CA LEU A 157 -11.21 3.62 -2.01
C LEU A 157 -12.26 4.50 -2.68
N GLU A 158 -12.07 4.91 -3.94
CA GLU A 158 -13.11 5.62 -4.70
C GLU A 158 -14.40 4.79 -4.78
N PHE A 159 -14.29 3.49 -5.05
CA PHE A 159 -15.46 2.62 -5.07
C PHE A 159 -16.14 2.54 -3.70
N LYS A 160 -15.37 2.35 -2.62
CA LYS A 160 -15.92 2.12 -1.28
C LYS A 160 -16.44 3.39 -0.61
N LEU A 161 -15.74 4.51 -0.77
CA LEU A 161 -16.03 5.76 -0.10
C LEU A 161 -16.95 6.66 -0.94
N MET A 162 -16.72 6.73 -2.25
CA MET A 162 -17.46 7.62 -3.15
C MET A 162 -18.55 6.89 -3.94
N GLY A 163 -18.54 5.54 -3.96
CA GLY A 163 -19.45 4.76 -4.80
C GLY A 163 -19.14 4.90 -6.29
N GLN A 164 -17.91 5.28 -6.64
CA GLN A 164 -17.51 5.64 -8.00
C GLN A 164 -16.40 4.75 -8.53
N LEU A 165 -16.41 4.51 -9.84
CA LEU A 165 -15.29 3.94 -10.56
C LEU A 165 -14.42 5.08 -11.10
N ILE A 166 -13.11 4.91 -11.06
CA ILE A 166 -12.19 5.81 -11.76
C ILE A 166 -12.18 5.40 -13.24
N ASN A 167 -13.09 6.02 -13.99
CA ASN A 167 -13.30 5.89 -15.42
C ASN A 167 -12.26 6.69 -16.22
N THR A 168 -12.38 6.67 -17.56
CA THR A 168 -11.36 7.18 -18.49
C THR A 168 -11.20 8.70 -18.52
N ASP A 169 -12.08 9.46 -17.87
CA ASP A 169 -12.07 10.92 -17.75
C ASP A 169 -11.38 11.41 -16.46
N ARG A 170 -11.04 10.50 -15.54
CA ARG A 170 -10.30 10.78 -14.31
C ARG A 170 -8.90 10.17 -14.36
N ASN A 171 -7.96 10.83 -13.70
CA ASN A 171 -6.59 10.38 -13.52
C ASN A 171 -6.33 10.09 -12.05
N ILE A 172 -5.41 9.17 -11.79
CA ILE A 172 -4.79 8.97 -10.48
C ILE A 172 -3.36 9.49 -10.62
N GLU A 173 -2.99 10.44 -9.79
CA GLU A 173 -1.61 10.90 -9.65
C GLU A 173 -1.07 10.41 -8.32
N ILE A 174 0.06 9.70 -8.39
CA ILE A 174 0.78 9.24 -7.20
C ILE A 174 1.82 10.31 -6.90
N ILE A 175 1.74 10.89 -5.71
CA ILE A 175 2.59 12.01 -5.32
C ILE A 175 3.85 11.42 -4.67
N HIS A 176 4.97 11.50 -5.40
CA HIS A 176 6.28 11.10 -4.91
C HIS A 176 6.94 12.29 -4.22
N LEU A 177 7.06 12.23 -2.90
CA LEU A 177 7.70 13.30 -2.14
C LEU A 177 9.18 13.46 -2.55
N PRO A 178 9.68 14.70 -2.71
CA PRO A 178 11.03 14.99 -3.21
C PRO A 178 12.12 14.47 -2.29
N ASP A 179 13.36 14.36 -2.79
CA ASP A 179 14.48 13.81 -2.02
C ASP A 179 15.05 14.78 -0.95
N SER A 180 14.87 16.09 -1.07
CA SER A 180 15.36 17.07 -0.09
C SER A 180 14.41 17.23 1.10
N ILE A 181 14.96 17.31 2.32
CA ILE A 181 14.16 17.45 3.56
C ILE A 181 13.30 18.72 3.53
N GLU A 182 13.89 19.85 3.14
CA GLU A 182 13.23 21.15 3.11
C GLU A 182 12.05 21.21 2.13
N ALA A 183 12.19 20.62 0.93
CA ALA A 183 11.10 20.57 -0.04
C ALA A 183 9.97 19.62 0.42
N VAL A 184 10.33 18.50 1.07
CA VAL A 184 9.35 17.58 1.66
C VAL A 184 8.53 18.27 2.74
N GLU A 185 9.15 19.04 3.63
CA GLU A 185 8.45 19.72 4.71
C GLU A 185 7.44 20.74 4.17
N LEU A 186 7.82 21.52 3.14
CA LEU A 186 6.93 22.49 2.52
C LEU A 186 5.74 21.80 1.85
N GLU A 187 5.99 20.82 0.99
CA GLU A 187 4.94 20.11 0.25
C GLU A 187 4.02 19.31 1.18
N LEU A 188 4.59 18.62 2.18
CA LEU A 188 3.79 17.94 3.20
C LEU A 188 2.96 18.92 4.02
N SER A 189 3.45 20.12 4.31
CA SER A 189 2.68 21.13 5.03
C SER A 189 1.45 21.55 4.24
N GLU A 190 1.60 21.81 2.94
CA GLU A 190 0.48 22.18 2.05
C GLU A 190 -0.56 21.05 1.95
N LEU A 191 -0.11 19.82 1.68
CA LEU A 191 -1.01 18.66 1.59
C LEU A 191 -1.71 18.36 2.91
N ASN A 192 -0.99 18.45 4.04
CA ASN A 192 -1.59 18.27 5.36
C ASN A 192 -2.59 19.38 5.67
N ASN A 193 -2.32 20.64 5.31
CA ASN A 193 -3.25 21.74 5.53
C ASN A 193 -4.60 21.51 4.82
N ILE A 194 -4.60 20.92 3.62
CA ILE A 194 -5.82 20.55 2.91
C ILE A 194 -6.60 19.50 3.71
N LEU A 195 -5.92 18.45 4.18
CA LEU A 195 -6.53 17.36 4.95
C LEU A 195 -6.97 17.79 6.36
N GLU A 196 -6.29 18.73 7.01
CA GLU A 196 -6.71 19.25 8.33
C GLU A 196 -7.93 20.14 8.22
N LYS A 197 -8.03 20.96 7.17
CA LYS A 197 -9.18 21.86 6.97
C LYS A 197 -10.44 21.14 6.50
N ASN A 198 -10.28 20.19 5.57
CA ASN A 198 -11.41 19.60 4.83
C ASN A 198 -11.43 18.07 4.83
N GLY A 199 -10.48 17.43 5.54
CA GLY A 199 -10.29 16.00 5.45
C GLY A 199 -11.19 15.19 6.39
N VAL A 200 -11.54 14.00 5.93
CA VAL A 200 -12.15 12.94 6.72
C VAL A 200 -11.08 11.90 7.02
N ARG A 201 -11.06 11.41 8.27
CA ARG A 201 -10.19 10.32 8.69
C ARG A 201 -11.01 9.06 8.92
N THR A 202 -10.62 7.98 8.27
CA THR A 202 -11.17 6.64 8.51
C THR A 202 -10.09 5.72 9.05
N ASN A 203 -10.43 5.01 10.12
CA ASN A 203 -9.56 4.03 10.75
C ASN A 203 -10.10 2.63 10.44
N ARG A 204 -9.29 1.81 9.77
CA ARG A 204 -9.59 0.42 9.46
C ARG A 204 -8.58 -0.49 10.12
N GLY A 205 -8.29 -0.19 11.38
CA GLY A 205 -7.35 -0.92 12.21
C GLY A 205 -6.02 -0.20 12.31
N PRO A 206 -5.18 -0.62 13.25
CA PRO A 206 -3.95 0.11 13.57
C PRO A 206 -2.95 0.13 12.39
N GLY A 207 -3.06 -0.84 11.47
CA GLY A 207 -2.19 -0.93 10.30
C GLY A 207 -2.70 -0.26 9.01
N PHE A 208 -3.93 0.28 8.97
CA PHE A 208 -4.49 0.90 7.76
C PHE A 208 -5.39 2.09 8.11
N ILE A 209 -4.85 3.29 7.93
CA ILE A 209 -5.53 4.56 8.19
C ILE A 209 -5.59 5.34 6.88
N VAL A 210 -6.76 5.91 6.56
CA VAL A 210 -6.95 6.72 5.36
C VAL A 210 -7.48 8.09 5.78
N ARG A 211 -6.74 9.13 5.43
CA ARG A 211 -7.21 10.53 5.44
C ARG A 211 -7.50 10.91 3.99
N TYR A 212 -8.62 11.59 3.75
CA TYR A 212 -8.95 12.07 2.42
C TYR A 212 -9.73 13.36 2.48
N ALA A 213 -9.55 14.24 1.50
CA ALA A 213 -10.33 15.46 1.32
C ALA A 213 -10.91 15.50 -0.09
N LYS A 214 -12.08 16.12 -0.21
CA LYS A 214 -12.77 16.34 -1.48
C LYS A 214 -12.85 17.84 -1.73
N ASP A 215 -12.50 18.29 -2.94
CA ASP A 215 -12.71 19.67 -3.35
C ASP A 215 -14.10 19.90 -3.95
N ILE A 216 -14.41 21.16 -4.29
CA ILE A 216 -15.69 21.54 -4.90
C ILE A 216 -15.87 21.03 -6.33
N TYR A 217 -14.79 20.65 -7.01
CA TYR A 217 -14.78 20.14 -8.38
C TYR A 217 -14.86 18.62 -8.46
N GLY A 218 -14.86 17.94 -7.30
CA GLY A 218 -14.88 16.49 -7.19
C GLY A 218 -13.51 15.83 -7.26
N SER A 219 -12.42 16.61 -7.21
CA SER A 219 -11.08 16.08 -7.01
C SER A 219 -10.91 15.58 -5.58
N MET A 220 -10.07 14.55 -5.44
CA MET A 220 -9.83 13.88 -4.17
C MET A 220 -8.35 13.88 -3.88
N LEU A 221 -7.99 14.21 -2.64
CA LEU A 221 -6.64 14.02 -2.10
C LEU A 221 -6.71 12.90 -1.07
N TYR A 222 -5.79 11.95 -1.16
CA TYR A 222 -5.65 10.82 -0.24
C TYR A 222 -4.28 10.83 0.42
N HIS A 223 -4.29 10.55 1.72
CA HIS A 223 -3.12 10.13 2.48
C HIS A 223 -3.42 8.81 3.19
N ILE A 224 -2.75 7.74 2.77
CA ILE A 224 -2.89 6.41 3.33
C ILE A 224 -1.66 6.14 4.21
N THR A 225 -1.89 5.76 5.46
CA THR A 225 -0.84 5.30 6.37
C THR A 225 -0.96 3.80 6.59
N ILE A 226 0.07 3.08 6.19
CA ILE A 226 0.22 1.63 6.35
C ILE A 226 1.21 1.36 7.47
N TRP A 227 0.82 0.47 8.39
CA TRP A 227 1.62 0.04 9.52
C TRP A 227 2.17 1.17 10.39
N GLY A 228 1.46 2.31 10.42
CA GLY A 228 1.84 3.50 11.19
C GLY A 228 3.13 4.16 10.74
N LYS A 229 3.69 3.75 9.60
CA LYS A 229 5.03 4.18 9.15
C LYS A 229 5.07 4.55 7.68
N TRP A 230 4.49 3.72 6.80
CA TRP A 230 4.49 3.99 5.38
C TRP A 230 3.34 4.92 5.00
N GLY A 231 3.66 6.15 4.61
CA GLY A 231 2.72 7.12 4.03
C GLY A 231 2.68 7.03 2.51
N ILE A 232 1.48 7.05 1.94
CA ILE A 232 1.21 7.13 0.50
C ILE A 232 0.35 8.35 0.25
N TRP A 233 0.75 9.17 -0.71
CA TRP A 233 -0.02 10.33 -1.17
C TRP A 233 -0.49 10.11 -2.60
N ALA A 234 -1.76 10.40 -2.86
CA ALA A 234 -2.31 10.33 -4.21
C ALA A 234 -3.47 11.31 -4.39
N ALA A 235 -3.62 11.82 -5.60
CA ALA A 235 -4.73 12.65 -6.02
C ALA A 235 -5.57 11.96 -7.11
N VAL A 236 -6.87 12.21 -7.11
CA VAL A 236 -7.77 11.80 -8.20
C VAL A 236 -8.49 13.04 -8.72
N PHE A 237 -8.33 13.35 -10.00
CA PHE A 237 -8.88 14.56 -10.62
C PHE A 237 -9.31 14.30 -12.07
N GLY A 238 -10.12 15.21 -12.63
CA GLY A 238 -10.55 15.12 -14.03
C GLY A 238 -9.42 15.46 -15.00
N LYS A 239 -9.33 14.77 -16.14
CA LYS A 239 -8.29 14.92 -17.18
C LYS A 239 -8.09 16.34 -17.74
N GLY A 240 -9.05 17.25 -17.54
CA GLY A 240 -8.97 18.65 -17.97
C GLY A 240 -8.26 19.57 -16.96
N LEU A 241 -7.95 19.08 -15.76
CA LEU A 241 -7.25 19.81 -14.71
C LEU A 241 -5.82 19.27 -14.66
N ASN A 242 -4.91 19.85 -15.43
CA ASN A 242 -3.49 19.55 -15.24
C ASN A 242 -3.05 20.20 -13.92
N VAL A 243 -2.61 19.38 -12.97
CA VAL A 243 -1.92 19.81 -11.75
C VAL A 243 -0.45 20.07 -12.14
N ASN A 244 -0.22 21.12 -12.91
CA ASN A 244 1.11 21.66 -13.15
C ASN A 244 0.98 23.18 -13.31
N SER A 245 1.06 23.86 -12.17
CA SER A 245 1.35 25.29 -12.05
C SER A 245 2.22 25.50 -10.82
#